data_AF-A0A6N9PZJ0-F1
#
_entry.id   AF-A0A6N9PZJ0-F1
#
_cell.length_a   1.000
_cell.length_b   1.000
_cell.length_c   1.000
_cell.angle_alpha   90.00
_cell.angle_beta   90.00
_cell.angle_gamma   90.00
#
_symmetry.space_group_name_H-M   'P 1'
#
loop_
_entity.id
_entity.type
_entity.pdbx_description
1 polymer ?
#
loop_
_entity_poly.entity_id
_entity_poly.type
_entity_poly.pdbx_seq_one_letter_code
_entity_poly.pdbx_strand_id
1 'polypeptide(L)'
;MNIHIYEDETEVLTLSVEQMQKMAAKHFSINERVPGIDGKAFDLVTWYESWTEETTKPTHLKVEAMDEFQAIIPWIELDSAAILYEQNGKPLKKGNPIRLYVPDGSSDCLNVKSIVKMFFIRDKQLGDESSFGFKNKLDENELKNQYLKKK
;
A
#
# COMPACT_ATOMS: atom_id res chain seq x y z
N MET A 1 1.44 -3.83 -16.55
CA MET A 1 0.50 -3.44 -15.50
C MET A 1 1.01 -2.14 -14.91
N ASN A 2 0.15 -1.14 -14.80
CA ASN A 2 0.53 0.14 -14.21
C ASN A 2 -0.03 0.25 -12.78
N ILE A 3 0.63 1.07 -11.98
CA ILE A 3 0.23 1.47 -10.64
C ILE A 3 -0.23 2.92 -10.74
N HIS A 4 -1.43 3.19 -10.23
CA HIS A 4 -2.00 4.54 -10.19
C HIS A 4 -1.71 5.15 -8.82
N ILE A 5 -1.13 6.35 -8.81
CA ILE A 5 -0.74 7.06 -7.61
C ILE A 5 -1.60 8.31 -7.49
N TYR A 6 -2.19 8.48 -6.32
CA TYR A 6 -3.08 9.58 -5.99
C TYR A 6 -2.50 10.39 -4.84
N GLU A 7 -2.62 11.71 -4.95
CA GLU A 7 -2.54 12.63 -3.81
C GLU A 7 -4.00 12.96 -3.44
N ASP A 8 -4.40 12.53 -2.24
CA ASP A 8 -5.79 12.50 -1.81
C ASP A 8 -6.69 11.80 -2.84
N GLU A 9 -7.56 12.53 -3.54
CA GLU A 9 -8.47 11.99 -4.57
C GLU A 9 -7.98 12.25 -6.01
N THR A 10 -6.86 12.95 -6.19
CA THR A 10 -6.36 13.35 -7.51
C THR A 10 -5.27 12.40 -7.98
N GLU A 11 -5.45 11.80 -9.15
CA GLU A 11 -4.41 10.96 -9.76
C GLU A 11 -3.26 11.85 -10.26
N VAL A 12 -2.07 11.65 -9.71
CA VAL A 12 -0.88 12.46 -10.04
C VAL A 12 0.12 11.71 -10.91
N LEU A 13 0.18 10.37 -10.80
CA LEU A 13 1.08 9.54 -11.59
C LEU A 13 0.43 8.22 -11.99
N THR A 14 0.77 7.73 -13.18
CA THR A 14 0.55 6.36 -13.61
C THR A 14 1.90 5.78 -14.02
N LEU A 15 2.38 4.77 -13.30
CA LEU A 15 3.74 4.24 -13.47
C LEU A 15 3.73 2.73 -13.70
N SER A 16 4.61 2.26 -14.58
CA SER A 16 4.99 0.85 -14.60
C SER A 16 5.89 0.52 -13.40
N VAL A 17 5.99 -0.76 -13.06
CA VAL A 17 6.88 -1.24 -11.99
C VAL A 17 8.34 -0.90 -12.27
N GLU A 18 8.75 -0.89 -13.54
CA GLU A 18 10.10 -0.49 -13.95
C GLU A 18 10.34 1.01 -13.75
N GLN A 19 9.34 1.86 -14.00
CA GLN A 19 9.44 3.30 -13.74
C GLN A 19 9.55 3.57 -12.24
N MET A 20 8.73 2.91 -11.40
CA MET A 20 8.85 3.03 -9.95
C MET A 20 10.24 2.65 -9.45
N GLN A 21 10.81 1.55 -9.96
CA GLN A 21 12.18 1.14 -9.63
C GLN A 21 13.20 2.21 -10.00
N LYS A 22 13.15 2.77 -11.21
CA LYS A 22 14.11 3.80 -11.65
C LYS A 22 14.03 5.08 -10.82
N MET A 23 12.86 5.40 -10.28
CA MET A 23 12.64 6.56 -9.40
C MET A 23 13.07 6.32 -7.95
N ALA A 24 13.23 5.06 -7.55
CA ALA A 24 13.65 4.73 -6.20
C ALA A 24 15.14 5.03 -6.00
N ALA A 25 15.45 5.87 -5.02
CA ALA A 25 16.84 6.19 -4.68
C ALA A 25 17.53 5.03 -3.94
N LYS A 26 16.77 4.19 -3.24
CA LYS A 26 17.29 3.14 -2.35
C LYS A 26 16.64 1.79 -2.65
N HIS A 27 17.45 0.87 -3.16
CA HIS A 27 17.12 -0.54 -3.32
C HIS A 27 17.85 -1.39 -2.28
N PHE A 28 17.21 -2.46 -1.84
CA PHE A 28 17.78 -3.39 -0.85
C PHE A 28 17.16 -4.78 -0.97
N SER A 29 17.78 -5.76 -0.31
CA SER A 29 17.18 -7.08 -0.15
C SER A 29 16.06 -7.00 0.88
N ILE A 30 14.86 -7.44 0.54
CA ILE A 30 13.71 -7.39 1.47
C ILE A 30 13.99 -8.12 2.79
N ASN A 31 14.89 -9.11 2.78
CA ASN A 31 15.32 -9.84 3.97
C ASN A 31 15.90 -8.93 5.06
N GLU A 32 16.48 -7.79 4.68
CA GLU A 32 17.03 -6.78 5.59
C GLU A 32 15.94 -6.16 6.48
N ARG A 33 14.67 -6.18 6.06
CA ARG A 33 13.53 -5.64 6.83
C ARG A 33 12.53 -6.70 7.24
N VAL A 34 12.36 -7.75 6.43
CA VAL A 34 11.41 -8.83 6.67
C VAL A 34 12.15 -10.16 6.62
N PRO A 35 12.68 -10.65 7.75
CA PRO A 35 13.43 -11.90 7.81
C PRO A 35 12.63 -13.08 7.23
N GLY A 36 13.30 -13.89 6.42
CA GLY A 36 12.70 -15.07 5.78
C GLY A 36 11.97 -14.78 4.47
N ILE A 37 11.87 -13.52 4.04
CA ILE A 37 11.44 -13.15 2.69
C ILE A 37 12.68 -12.92 1.83
N ASP A 38 12.65 -13.42 0.59
CA ASP A 38 13.65 -13.14 -0.44
C ASP A 38 13.10 -12.18 -1.49
N GLY A 39 13.97 -11.40 -2.10
CA GLY A 39 13.67 -10.52 -3.23
C GLY A 39 14.22 -9.10 -3.09
N LYS A 40 14.05 -8.31 -4.16
CA LYS A 40 14.46 -6.91 -4.17
C LYS A 40 13.28 -6.00 -3.91
N ALA A 41 13.52 -5.03 -3.05
CA ALA A 41 12.57 -4.01 -2.68
C ALA A 41 13.19 -2.62 -2.75
N PHE A 42 12.32 -1.62 -2.73
CA PHE A 42 12.71 -0.24 -2.44
C PHE A 42 11.90 0.30 -1.27
N ASP A 43 12.41 1.36 -0.67
CA ASP A 43 11.82 2.00 0.51
C ASP A 43 10.67 2.91 0.08
N LEU A 44 9.50 2.74 0.69
CA LEU A 44 8.30 3.45 0.27
C LEU A 44 8.38 4.96 0.54
N VAL A 45 8.81 5.33 1.75
CA VAL A 45 8.78 6.73 2.21
C VAL A 45 9.77 7.57 1.41
N THR A 46 11.00 7.10 1.26
CA THR A 46 12.03 7.78 0.45
C THR A 46 11.69 7.76 -1.05
N TRP A 47 11.00 6.73 -1.54
CA TRP A 47 10.47 6.72 -2.91
C TRP A 47 9.40 7.79 -3.09
N TYR A 48 8.48 7.94 -2.13
CA TYR A 48 7.47 9.00 -2.18
C TYR A 48 8.11 10.39 -2.16
N GLU A 49 9.04 10.61 -1.23
CA GLU A 49 9.79 11.86 -1.08
C GLU A 49 10.69 12.19 -2.29
N SER A 50 10.99 11.24 -3.19
CA SER A 50 11.90 11.47 -4.33
C SER A 50 11.27 12.18 -5.52
N TRP A 51 9.94 12.17 -5.63
CA TRP A 51 9.24 12.77 -6.77
C TRP A 51 8.19 13.81 -6.39
N THR A 52 7.74 13.83 -5.13
CA THR A 52 6.76 14.81 -4.67
C THR A 52 7.43 16.14 -4.32
N GLU A 53 6.78 17.25 -4.66
CA GLU A 53 7.15 18.59 -4.21
C GLU A 53 6.42 18.97 -2.91
N GLU A 54 5.61 18.06 -2.37
CA GLU A 54 4.79 18.30 -1.19
C GLU A 54 5.65 18.49 0.07
N THR A 55 5.57 19.69 0.64
CA THR A 55 6.24 20.02 1.90
C THR A 55 5.62 19.33 3.10
N THR A 56 4.34 18.95 2.99
CA THR A 56 3.60 18.28 4.06
C THR A 56 3.55 16.78 3.81
N LYS A 57 4.00 16.01 4.80
CA LYS A 57 3.91 14.55 4.75
C LYS A 57 2.44 14.10 4.76
N PRO A 58 2.10 13.03 4.05
CA PRO A 58 0.81 12.38 4.19
C PRO A 58 0.57 11.98 5.65
N THR A 59 -0.70 11.94 6.02
CA THR A 59 -1.14 11.37 7.30
C THR A 59 -1.35 9.87 7.20
N HIS A 60 -1.70 9.37 6.01
CA HIS A 60 -2.05 7.98 5.76
C HIS A 60 -1.61 7.55 4.35
N LEU A 61 -1.37 6.25 4.19
CA LEU A 61 -1.35 5.59 2.90
C LEU A 61 -2.57 4.69 2.82
N LYS A 62 -3.39 4.86 1.79
CA LYS A 62 -4.34 3.83 1.37
C LYS A 62 -3.78 3.07 0.18
N VAL A 63 -3.91 1.76 0.18
CA VAL A 63 -3.57 0.91 -0.97
C VAL A 63 -4.78 0.10 -1.40
N GLU A 64 -4.91 -0.11 -2.71
CA GLU A 64 -5.90 -1.02 -3.28
C GLU A 64 -5.22 -2.08 -4.14
N ALA A 65 -5.58 -3.33 -3.88
CA ALA A 65 -5.10 -4.50 -4.58
C ALA A 65 -6.04 -4.90 -5.72
N MET A 66 -5.51 -5.71 -6.64
CA MET A 66 -6.24 -6.23 -7.79
C MET A 66 -7.44 -7.13 -7.40
N ASP A 67 -7.42 -7.73 -6.20
CA ASP A 67 -8.51 -8.55 -5.65
C ASP A 67 -9.49 -7.75 -4.79
N GLU A 68 -9.50 -6.42 -4.92
CA GLU A 68 -10.35 -5.48 -4.18
C GLU A 68 -10.06 -5.42 -2.67
N PHE A 69 -8.99 -6.06 -2.20
CA PHE A 69 -8.46 -5.81 -0.87
C PHE A 69 -7.94 -4.38 -0.77
N GLN A 70 -8.20 -3.74 0.35
CA GLN A 70 -7.68 -2.42 0.66
C GLN A 70 -7.17 -2.37 2.09
N ALA A 71 -6.19 -1.49 2.32
CA ALA A 71 -5.73 -1.11 3.64
C ALA A 71 -5.52 0.39 3.70
N ILE A 72 -5.86 1.01 4.82
CA ILE A 72 -5.53 2.39 5.19
C ILE A 72 -4.58 2.29 6.38
N ILE A 73 -3.39 2.85 6.22
CA ILE A 73 -2.27 2.72 7.14
C ILE A 73 -1.83 4.11 7.57
N PRO A 74 -1.82 4.44 8.87
CA PRO A 74 -1.25 5.67 9.38
C PRO A 74 0.20 5.83 8.95
N TRP A 75 0.59 7.04 8.58
CA TRP A 75 1.93 7.30 8.05
C TRP A 75 3.04 6.90 9.03
N ILE A 76 2.76 6.99 10.33
CA ILE A 76 3.70 6.59 11.39
C ILE A 76 4.02 5.09 11.40
N GLU A 77 3.16 4.23 10.84
CA GLU A 77 3.43 2.79 10.71
C GLU A 77 4.29 2.46 9.48
N LEU A 78 4.58 3.44 8.62
CA LEU A 78 5.24 3.22 7.32
C LEU A 78 6.75 3.49 7.33
N ASP A 79 7.36 3.79 8.48
CA ASP A 79 8.77 4.17 8.58
C ASP A 79 9.72 3.14 7.93
N SER A 80 9.46 1.84 8.13
CA SER A 80 10.21 0.76 7.46
C SER A 80 9.48 0.14 6.27
N ALA A 81 8.39 0.75 5.78
CA ALA A 81 7.59 0.18 4.70
C ALA A 81 8.40 -0.02 3.41
N ALA A 82 8.17 -1.15 2.76
CA ALA A 82 8.94 -1.59 1.61
C ALA A 82 8.04 -2.08 0.48
N ILE A 83 8.38 -1.70 -0.75
CA ILE A 83 7.72 -2.21 -1.96
C ILE A 83 8.60 -3.30 -2.57
N LEU A 84 8.17 -4.55 -2.44
CA LEU A 84 8.76 -5.69 -3.10
C LEU A 84 8.29 -5.76 -4.57
N TYR A 85 9.22 -5.91 -5.50
CA TYR A 85 8.93 -5.96 -6.94
C TYR A 85 9.58 -7.14 -7.69
N GLU A 86 10.58 -7.80 -7.08
CA GLU A 86 11.33 -8.90 -7.70
C GLU A 86 11.59 -10.00 -6.69
N GLN A 87 11.51 -11.26 -7.11
CA GLN A 87 11.95 -12.44 -6.36
C GLN A 87 12.70 -13.39 -7.28
N ASN A 88 13.81 -13.99 -6.81
CA ASN A 88 14.65 -14.87 -7.62
C ASN A 88 15.07 -14.26 -8.98
N GLY A 89 15.37 -12.96 -9.03
CA GLY A 89 15.77 -12.28 -10.26
C GLY A 89 14.65 -12.06 -11.27
N LYS A 90 13.38 -12.29 -10.90
CA LYS A 90 12.21 -12.20 -11.80
C LYS A 90 11.10 -11.35 -11.18
N PRO A 91 10.22 -10.75 -11.99
CA PRO A 91 8.99 -10.14 -11.49
C PRO A 91 8.20 -11.12 -10.60
N LEU A 92 7.43 -10.55 -9.67
CA LEU A 92 6.64 -11.35 -8.74
C LEU A 92 5.72 -12.32 -9.48
N LYS A 93 5.69 -13.58 -9.04
CA LYS A 93 4.64 -14.51 -9.46
C LYS A 93 3.42 -14.41 -8.55
N LYS A 94 3.64 -14.29 -7.25
CA LYS A 94 2.60 -14.11 -6.21
C LYS A 94 2.67 -12.69 -5.70
N GLY A 95 1.55 -11.97 -5.71
CA GLY A 95 1.52 -10.55 -5.35
C GLY A 95 1.96 -9.62 -6.48
N ASN A 96 1.96 -10.09 -7.73
CA ASN A 96 2.20 -9.24 -8.90
C ASN A 96 1.11 -8.17 -9.02
N PRO A 97 1.42 -6.92 -9.39
CA PRO A 97 2.72 -6.42 -9.87
C PRO A 97 3.74 -6.08 -8.77
N ILE A 98 3.27 -5.62 -7.62
CA ILE A 98 4.10 -5.25 -6.47
C ILE A 98 3.40 -5.64 -5.17
N ARG A 99 4.19 -5.81 -4.11
CA ARG A 99 3.70 -6.12 -2.76
C ARG A 99 4.25 -5.12 -1.75
N LEU A 100 3.36 -4.57 -0.93
CA LEU A 100 3.74 -3.78 0.23
C LEU A 100 4.07 -4.71 1.40
N TYR A 101 5.12 -4.38 2.11
CA TYR A 101 5.41 -4.85 3.45
C TYR A 101 5.45 -3.68 4.41
N VAL A 102 4.85 -3.84 5.59
CA VAL A 102 4.81 -2.86 6.67
C VAL A 102 5.35 -3.55 7.93
N PRO A 103 6.69 -3.63 8.11
CA PRO A 103 7.29 -4.38 9.20
C PRO A 103 6.92 -3.85 10.59
N ASP A 104 6.77 -2.53 10.70
CA ASP A 104 6.38 -1.84 11.93
C ASP A 104 4.84 -1.73 12.08
N GLY A 105 4.12 -2.38 11.17
CA GLY A 105 2.67 -2.32 11.11
C GLY A 105 2.00 -3.08 12.25
N SER A 106 0.85 -2.59 12.65
CA SER A 106 -0.01 -3.17 13.69
C SER A 106 -0.59 -4.53 13.32
N SER A 107 -0.56 -4.94 12.04
CA SER A 107 -1.10 -6.21 11.57
C SER A 107 -0.42 -6.74 10.30
N ASP A 108 -0.31 -8.07 10.19
CA ASP A 108 0.13 -8.76 8.97
C ASP A 108 -0.77 -8.48 7.75
N CYS A 109 -2.02 -8.11 7.98
CA CYS A 109 -2.96 -7.74 6.91
C CYS A 109 -2.54 -6.47 6.15
N LEU A 110 -1.63 -5.67 6.70
CA LEU A 110 -1.05 -4.48 6.05
C LEU A 110 0.00 -4.85 5.00
N ASN A 111 0.45 -6.12 4.97
CA ASN A 111 1.37 -6.65 3.95
C ASN A 111 0.64 -6.97 2.63
N VAL A 112 0.09 -5.93 1.99
CA VAL A 112 -0.84 -6.02 0.86
C VAL A 112 -0.15 -6.49 -0.43
N LYS A 113 -0.75 -7.50 -1.05
CA LYS A 113 -0.28 -8.11 -2.31
C LYS A 113 -0.96 -7.48 -3.51
N SER A 114 -0.29 -7.53 -4.67
CA SER A 114 -0.91 -7.19 -5.95
C SER A 114 -1.50 -5.78 -6.00
N ILE A 115 -0.77 -4.82 -5.42
CA ILE A 115 -1.23 -3.42 -5.37
C ILE A 115 -1.33 -2.86 -6.79
N VAL A 116 -2.40 -2.13 -7.05
CA VAL A 116 -2.66 -1.43 -8.31
C VAL A 116 -2.96 0.05 -8.12
N LYS A 117 -3.32 0.48 -6.90
CA LYS A 117 -3.48 1.90 -6.55
C LYS A 117 -2.87 2.23 -5.19
N MET A 118 -2.31 3.42 -5.09
CA MET A 118 -1.77 3.99 -3.85
C MET A 118 -2.28 5.42 -3.71
N PHE A 119 -2.84 5.75 -2.55
CA PHE A 119 -3.37 7.07 -2.23
C PHE A 119 -2.59 7.60 -1.02
N PHE A 120 -1.90 8.71 -1.22
CA PHE A 120 -1.20 9.43 -0.18
C PHE A 120 -2.17 10.50 0.36
N ILE A 121 -2.69 10.27 1.58
CA ILE A 121 -3.84 11.02 2.11
C ILE A 121 -3.40 11.98 3.22
N ARG A 122 -3.90 13.21 3.20
CA ARG A 122 -3.68 14.27 4.21
C ARG A 122 -4.95 14.58 5.00
N ASP A 123 -5.49 13.58 5.67
CA ASP A 123 -6.67 13.72 6.53
C ASP A 123 -6.40 13.18 7.94
N LYS A 124 -6.33 14.10 8.91
CA LYS A 124 -6.16 13.77 10.33
C LYS A 124 -7.42 13.16 10.95
N GLN A 125 -8.58 13.27 10.30
CA GLN A 125 -9.84 12.72 10.81
C GLN A 125 -9.94 11.21 10.67
N LEU A 126 -9.06 10.59 9.86
CA LEU A 126 -8.98 9.13 9.71
C LEU A 126 -8.49 8.40 10.97
N GLY A 127 -7.96 9.14 11.96
CA GLY A 127 -7.46 8.59 13.22
C GLY A 127 -6.02 8.09 13.10
N ASP A 128 -5.60 7.29 14.09
CA ASP A 128 -4.24 6.73 14.18
C ASP A 128 -4.24 5.19 14.12
N GLU A 129 -5.39 4.58 13.80
CA GLU A 129 -5.53 3.12 13.71
C GLU A 129 -5.59 2.67 12.25
N SER A 130 -4.80 1.64 11.94
CA SER A 130 -4.88 0.96 10.65
C SER A 130 -6.21 0.24 10.45
N SER A 131 -6.75 0.28 9.22
CA SER A 131 -7.94 -0.48 8.83
C SER A 131 -7.71 -1.22 7.52
N PHE A 132 -8.35 -2.38 7.36
CA PHE A 132 -8.20 -3.20 6.15
C PHE A 132 -9.42 -4.09 5.92
N GLY A 133 -9.64 -4.46 4.66
CA GLY A 133 -10.77 -5.30 4.28
C GLY A 133 -10.95 -5.38 2.77
N PHE A 134 -11.97 -6.14 2.34
CA PHE A 134 -12.36 -6.19 0.93
C PHE A 134 -13.49 -5.19 0.70
N LYS A 135 -13.45 -4.42 -0.40
CA LYS A 135 -14.47 -3.40 -0.73
C LYS A 135 -15.91 -3.92 -0.74
N ASN A 136 -16.10 -5.22 -0.96
CA ASN A 136 -17.41 -5.89 -1.04
C ASN A 136 -17.85 -6.62 0.24
N LYS A 137 -17.15 -6.48 1.37
CA LYS A 137 -17.65 -6.95 2.67
C LYS A 137 -18.30 -5.77 3.40
N LEU A 138 -19.62 -5.70 3.20
CA LEU A 138 -20.59 -4.88 3.94
C LEU A 138 -20.18 -4.72 5.41
N ASP A 139 -20.22 -3.48 5.88
CA ASP A 139 -20.17 -3.11 7.29
C ASP A 139 -21.19 -3.98 8.07
N GLU A 140 -20.87 -4.44 9.28
CA GLU A 140 -21.81 -5.20 10.14
C GLU A 140 -23.14 -4.43 10.33
N ASN A 141 -23.11 -3.10 10.21
CA ASN A 141 -24.29 -2.23 10.22
C ASN A 141 -25.18 -2.38 8.97
N GLU A 142 -24.64 -2.68 7.79
CA GLU A 142 -25.43 -2.93 6.58
C GLU A 142 -26.13 -4.29 6.62
N LEU A 143 -25.49 -5.31 7.21
CA LEU A 143 -26.09 -6.62 7.45
C LEU A 143 -27.34 -6.52 8.35
N LYS A 144 -27.28 -5.77 9.47
CA LYS A 144 -28.45 -5.59 10.37
C LYS A 144 -29.66 -4.95 9.67
N ASN A 145 -29.42 -3.97 8.79
CA ASN A 145 -30.49 -3.29 8.06
C ASN A 145 -31.13 -4.17 6.97
N GLN A 146 -30.41 -5.15 6.41
CA GLN A 146 -30.98 -6.09 5.45
C GLN A 146 -31.88 -7.15 6.11
N TYR A 147 -31.57 -7.57 7.34
CA TYR A 147 -32.41 -8.53 8.08
C TYR A 147 -33.69 -7.90 8.68
N LEU A 148 -33.68 -6.60 8.95
CA LEU A 148 -34.86 -5.89 9.47
C LEU A 148 -35.85 -5.45 8.37
N LYS A 149 -35.44 -5.42 7.10
CA LYS A 149 -36.32 -5.10 5.95
C LYS A 149 -37.04 -6.30 5.35
N LYS A 150 -36.88 -7.51 5.92
CA LYS A 150 -37.55 -8.74 5.48
C LYS A 150 -38.55 -9.31 6.51
N LYS A 151 -39.11 -8.46 7.38
CA LYS A 151 -40.28 -8.80 8.20
C LYS A 151 -41.44 -7.87 7.88
#